data_AF-A0A9E4WWA4-F1
#
_entry.id   AF-A0A9E4WWA4-F1
#
_cell.length_a   1.000
_cell.length_b   1.000
_cell.length_c   1.000
_cell.angle_alpha   90.00
_cell.angle_beta   90.00
_cell.angle_gamma   90.00
#
_symmetry.space_group_name_H-M   'P 1'
#
loop_
_entity.id
_entity.type
_entity.pdbx_description
1 polymer ?
#
loop_
_entity_poly.entity_id
_entity_poly.type
_entity_poly.pdbx_seq_one_letter_code
_entity_poly.pdbx_strand_id
1 'polypeptide(L)'
;MADLGMTVTPGEGMTRIQVTCEHQSGLIYVVPAERSWVCSAENIPAHALAGFFRELVALKHPGVQDLMQQWGLYYRQLPLDGEQTSESGQAASGK
;
A
#
# COMPACT_ATOMS: atom_id res chain seq x y z
N MET A 1 14.79 -3.08 23.47
CA MET A 1 15.21 -3.63 22.16
C MET A 1 14.16 -3.22 21.15
N ALA A 2 14.52 -2.90 19.92
CA ALA A 2 13.52 -2.62 18.89
C ALA A 2 12.81 -3.93 18.53
N ASP A 3 11.49 -3.92 18.47
CA ASP A 3 10.73 -5.09 18.01
C ASP A 3 11.07 -5.36 16.55
N LEU A 4 11.51 -6.59 16.27
CA LEU A 4 11.75 -7.08 14.92
C LEU A 4 10.42 -7.45 14.26
N GLY A 5 10.37 -7.36 12.93
CA GLY A 5 9.18 -7.58 12.11
C GLY A 5 8.45 -6.28 11.79
N MET A 6 7.12 -6.36 11.74
CA MET A 6 6.24 -5.23 11.45
C MET A 6 5.28 -5.00 12.61
N THR A 7 5.32 -3.80 13.18
CA THR A 7 4.46 -3.43 14.32
C THR A 7 3.66 -2.19 13.96
N VAL A 8 2.33 -2.28 14.09
CA VAL A 8 1.41 -1.15 13.89
C VAL A 8 1.02 -0.61 15.27
N THR A 9 1.34 0.64 15.55
CA THR A 9 0.97 1.34 16.78
C THR A 9 0.01 2.48 16.44
N PRO A 10 -1.31 2.30 16.68
CA PRO A 10 -2.27 3.39 16.61
C PRO A 10 -1.98 4.44 17.71
N GLY A 11 -2.21 5.70 17.40
CA GLY A 11 -2.14 6.81 18.36
C GLY A 11 -3.21 7.85 18.06
N GLU A 12 -3.34 8.84 18.93
CA GLU A 12 -4.30 9.93 18.74
C GLU A 12 -3.87 10.80 17.54
N GLY A 13 -4.61 10.67 16.42
CA GLY A 13 -4.38 11.44 15.20
C GLY A 13 -3.22 10.95 14.32
N MET A 14 -2.53 9.87 14.69
CA MET A 14 -1.48 9.28 13.86
C MET A 14 -1.33 7.77 14.10
N THR A 15 -0.92 7.03 13.08
CA THR A 15 -0.48 5.63 13.21
C THR A 15 0.98 5.52 12.84
N ARG A 16 1.76 4.83 13.68
CA ARG A 16 3.16 4.52 13.40
C ARG A 16 3.28 3.04 13.04
N ILE A 17 3.84 2.75 11.87
CA ILE A 17 4.17 1.39 11.44
C ILE A 17 5.70 1.27 11.47
N GLN A 18 6.20 0.45 12.37
CA GLN A 18 7.62 0.12 12.43
C GLN A 18 7.90 -1.11 11.56
N VAL A 19 8.94 -1.04 10.74
CA VAL A 19 9.40 -2.10 9.84
C VAL A 19 10.89 -2.33 10.08
N THR A 20 11.23 -3.30 10.93
CA THR A 20 12.62 -3.47 11.43
C THR A 20 13.07 -4.92 11.38
N CYS A 21 14.27 -5.18 10.89
CA CYS A 21 15.01 -6.43 11.04
C CYS A 21 16.50 -6.13 11.30
N GLU A 22 17.34 -7.16 11.33
CA GLU A 22 18.79 -7.03 11.55
C GLU A 22 19.51 -6.28 10.41
N HIS A 23 18.88 -6.21 9.22
CA HIS A 23 19.49 -5.64 8.01
C HIS A 23 18.94 -4.27 7.63
N GLN A 24 17.76 -3.89 8.12
CA GLN A 24 17.05 -2.67 7.72
C GLN A 24 16.09 -2.24 8.83
N SER A 25 15.93 -0.92 9.02
CA SER A 25 14.96 -0.38 9.97
C SER A 25 14.30 0.89 9.42
N GLY A 26 12.99 1.02 9.58
CA GLY A 26 12.23 2.19 9.14
C GLY A 26 10.96 2.41 9.95
N LEU A 27 10.44 3.64 9.84
CA LEU A 27 9.15 4.06 10.39
C LEU A 27 8.31 4.66 9.27
N ILE A 28 7.07 4.22 9.18
CA ILE A 28 6.05 4.82 8.33
C ILE A 28 5.05 5.50 9.27
N TYR A 29 4.86 6.80 9.08
CA TYR A 29 3.84 7.56 9.79
C TYR A 29 2.65 7.79 8.87
N VAL A 30 1.47 7.41 9.32
CA VAL A 30 0.22 7.74 8.65
C VAL A 30 -0.54 8.75 9.50
N VAL A 31 -0.85 9.89 8.89
CA VAL A 31 -1.66 10.96 9.49
C VAL A 31 -2.86 11.23 8.57
N PRO A 32 -3.97 11.79 9.10
CA PRO A 32 -5.06 12.28 8.28
C PRO A 32 -4.58 13.26 7.20
N ALA A 33 -5.06 13.10 5.97
CA ALA A 33 -4.71 13.96 4.84
C ALA A 33 -5.90 14.12 3.88
N GLU A 34 -5.80 15.05 2.92
CA GLU A 34 -6.86 15.40 1.95
C GLU A 34 -7.47 14.20 1.21
N ARG A 35 -6.70 13.14 0.99
CA ARG A 35 -7.16 11.93 0.29
C ARG A 35 -7.53 10.78 1.20
N SER A 36 -7.46 10.95 2.52
CA SER A 36 -7.71 9.89 3.51
C SER A 36 -8.62 10.29 4.67
N TRP A 37 -9.03 11.57 4.75
CA TRP A 37 -9.86 12.09 5.85
C TRP A 37 -11.25 11.44 5.93
N VAL A 38 -11.75 10.84 4.84
CA VAL A 38 -13.10 10.27 4.77
C VAL A 38 -13.27 8.99 5.61
N CYS A 39 -12.17 8.42 6.10
CA CYS A 39 -12.17 7.17 6.86
C CYS A 39 -12.19 7.42 8.37
N SER A 40 -12.73 6.47 9.14
CA SER A 40 -12.59 6.49 10.60
C SER A 40 -11.11 6.43 10.98
N ALA A 41 -10.73 7.04 12.11
CA ALA A 41 -9.32 7.16 12.53
C ALA A 41 -8.56 5.83 12.50
N GLU A 42 -9.21 4.75 12.93
CA GLU A 42 -8.67 3.38 12.94
C GLU A 42 -8.38 2.82 11.53
N ASN A 43 -9.12 3.27 10.52
CA ASN A 43 -9.03 2.79 9.14
C ASN A 43 -8.23 3.72 8.21
N ILE A 44 -7.81 4.90 8.68
CA ILE A 44 -6.95 5.82 7.92
C ILE A 44 -5.68 5.14 7.37
N PRO A 45 -4.95 4.29 8.13
CA PRO A 45 -3.76 3.60 7.62
C PRO A 45 -4.06 2.71 6.42
N ALA A 46 -5.14 1.95 6.48
CA ALA A 46 -5.56 1.07 5.39
C ALA A 46 -5.96 1.90 4.15
N HIS A 47 -6.77 2.93 4.33
CA HIS A 47 -7.23 3.80 3.25
C HIS A 47 -6.07 4.52 2.56
N ALA A 48 -5.18 5.13 3.35
CA ALA A 48 -4.04 5.89 2.84
C ALA A 48 -3.06 4.99 2.07
N LEU A 49 -2.69 3.84 2.63
CA LEU A 49 -1.75 2.92 1.97
C LEU A 49 -2.36 2.31 0.70
N ALA A 50 -3.63 1.88 0.73
CA ALA A 50 -4.28 1.34 -0.45
C ALA A 50 -4.38 2.40 -1.57
N GLY A 51 -4.80 3.63 -1.24
CA GLY A 51 -4.87 4.73 -2.19
C GLY A 51 -3.50 5.11 -2.77
N PHE A 52 -2.48 5.23 -1.90
CA PHE A 52 -1.11 5.55 -2.30
C PHE A 52 -0.53 4.51 -3.26
N PHE A 53 -0.59 3.22 -2.92
CA PHE A 53 -0.02 2.18 -3.78
C PHE A 53 -0.79 2.01 -5.09
N ARG A 54 -2.13 2.16 -5.08
CA ARG A 54 -2.93 2.18 -6.31
C ARG A 54 -2.42 3.24 -7.27
N GLU A 55 -2.26 4.47 -6.79
CA GLU A 55 -1.80 5.57 -7.63
C GLU A 55 -0.35 5.41 -8.04
N LEU A 56 0.53 4.99 -7.12
CA LEU A 56 1.94 4.74 -7.38
C LEU A 56 2.14 3.75 -8.54
N VAL A 57 1.40 2.64 -8.55
CA VAL A 57 1.47 1.65 -9.64
C VAL A 57 0.84 2.21 -10.92
N ALA A 58 -0.25 3.00 -10.81
CA ALA A 58 -0.90 3.62 -11.96
C ALA A 58 0.00 4.65 -12.69
N LEU A 59 1.01 5.22 -12.02
CA LEU A 59 2.01 6.09 -12.65
C LEU A 59 2.82 5.37 -13.73
N LYS A 60 2.92 4.03 -13.67
CA LYS A 60 3.74 3.20 -14.60
C LYS A 60 5.16 3.73 -14.79
N HIS A 61 5.73 4.34 -13.75
CA HIS A 61 7.07 4.90 -13.79
C HIS A 61 8.11 3.77 -13.77
N PRO A 62 8.98 3.64 -14.79
CA PRO A 62 9.90 2.49 -14.91
C PRO A 62 10.77 2.29 -13.66
N GLY A 63 11.38 3.37 -13.15
CA GLY A 63 12.23 3.26 -11.96
C GLY A 63 11.50 2.82 -10.69
N VAL A 64 10.20 3.06 -10.57
CA VAL A 64 9.41 2.56 -9.43
C VAL A 64 9.13 1.07 -9.60
N GLN A 65 8.80 0.64 -10.83
CA GLN A 65 8.57 -0.77 -11.16
C GLN A 65 9.83 -1.61 -10.95
N ASP A 66 10.99 -1.10 -11.38
CA ASP A 66 12.29 -1.76 -11.20
C ASP A 66 12.62 -1.93 -9.71
N LEU A 67 12.44 -0.87 -8.91
CA LEU A 67 12.63 -0.95 -7.45
C LEU A 67 11.68 -1.97 -6.82
N MET A 68 10.39 -1.90 -7.15
CA MET A 68 9.40 -2.85 -6.66
C MET A 68 9.81 -4.30 -6.98
N GLN A 69 10.27 -4.58 -8.21
CA GLN A 69 10.74 -5.91 -8.59
C GLN A 69 12.00 -6.34 -7.83
N GLN A 70 13.00 -5.47 -7.69
CA GLN A 70 14.25 -5.76 -6.99
C GLN A 70 14.01 -6.08 -5.51
N TRP A 71 13.06 -5.40 -4.88
CA TRP A 71 12.66 -5.64 -3.49
C TRP A 71 11.60 -6.75 -3.34
N GLY A 72 11.12 -7.34 -4.44
CA GLY A 72 10.11 -8.41 -4.43
C GLY A 72 8.71 -7.96 -4.02
N LEU A 73 8.36 -6.69 -4.26
CA LEU A 73 7.08 -6.08 -3.88
C LEU A 73 6.16 -5.93 -5.10
N TYR A 74 4.89 -6.28 -4.91
CA TYR A 74 3.83 -6.09 -5.89
C TYR A 74 2.59 -5.59 -5.19
N TYR A 75 1.89 -4.64 -5.80
CA TYR A 75 0.60 -4.17 -5.32
C TYR A 75 -0.48 -4.43 -6.36
N ARG A 76 -1.53 -5.13 -5.95
CA ARG A 76 -2.76 -5.36 -6.73
C ARG A 76 -3.91 -4.72 -5.98
N GLN A 77 -4.60 -3.78 -6.63
CA GLN A 77 -5.84 -3.24 -6.08
C GLN A 77 -6.91 -4.34 -6.07
N LEU A 78 -7.61 -4.47 -4.95
CA LEU A 78 -8.81 -5.30 -4.83
C LEU A 78 -10.06 -4.45 -5.12
N PRO A 79 -11.11 -5.04 -5.71
CA PRO A 79 -12.40 -4.35 -5.84
C PRO A 79 -12.96 -4.00 -4.46
N LEU A 80 -13.70 -2.90 -4.38
CA LEU A 80 -14.54 -2.63 -3.21
C LEU A 80 -15.79 -3.52 -3.27
N ASP A 81 -16.35 -3.84 -2.11
CA ASP A 81 -17.60 -4.61 -2.04
C ASP A 81 -18.70 -3.91 -2.86
N GLY A 82 -19.16 -4.57 -3.92
CA GLY A 82 -20.17 -4.04 -4.85
C GLY A 82 -19.64 -3.51 -6.18
N GLU A 83 -18.32 -3.36 -6.35
CA GLU A 83 -17.70 -3.08 -7.65
C GLU A 83 -17.44 -4.40 -8.40
N GLN A 84 -18.30 -4.71 -9.37
CA GLN A 84 -18.07 -5.80 -10.33
C GLN A 84 -16.89 -5.42 -11.24
N THR A 85 -15.72 -6.00 -11.01
CA THR A 85 -14.57 -5.82 -11.93
C THR A 85 -14.92 -6.44 -13.28
N SER A 86 -15.16 -5.61 -14.29
CA SER A 86 -15.23 -6.06 -15.68
C SER A 86 -13.81 -6.35 -16.18
N GLU A 87 -13.30 -7.55 -15.93
CA GLU A 87 -12.04 -8.01 -16.52
C GLU A 87 -12.24 -8.30 -18.01
N SER A 88 -11.87 -7.37 -18.88
CA SER A 88 -11.62 -7.63 -20.30
C SER A 88 -10.24 -8.29 -20.47
N GLY A 89 -10.18 -9.59 -20.18
CA GLY A 89 -9.07 -10.44 -20.57
C GLY A 89 -9.30 -10.99 -21.98
N GLN A 90 -8.85 -10.28 -23.02
CA GLN A 90 -8.64 -10.90 -24.33
C GLN A 90 -7.41 -11.79 -24.23
N ALA A 91 -7.65 -13.09 -24.03
CA ALA A 91 -6.67 -14.12 -24.24
C ALA A 91 -6.18 -14.07 -25.69
N ALA A 92 -4.89 -13.86 -25.88
CA ALA A 92 -4.22 -14.12 -27.15
C ALA A 92 -4.46 -15.59 -27.52
N SER A 93 -5.29 -15.82 -28.55
CA SER A 93 -5.35 -17.10 -29.24
C SER A 93 -4.34 -17.05 -30.38
N GLY A 94 -3.38 -17.95 -30.34
CA GLY A 94 -2.27 -18.02 -31.28
C GLY A 94 -2.70 -18.35 -32.71
N LYS A 95 -1.87 -17.88 -33.63
CA LYS A 95 -1.46 -18.63 -34.81
C LYS A 95 -0.09 -18.16 -35.27
#